data_AF-A0A5C5GEH4-F1
#
_entry.id   AF-A0A5C5GEH4-F1
#
_cell.length_a   1.000
_cell.length_b   1.000
_cell.length_c   1.000
_cell.angle_alpha   90.00
_cell.angle_beta   90.00
_cell.angle_gamma   90.00
#
_symmetry.space_group_name_H-M   'P 1'
#
loop_
_entity.id
_entity.type
_entity.pdbx_description
1 polymer ?
#
loop_
_entity_poly.entity_id
_entity_poly.type
_entity_poly.pdbx_seq_one_letter_code
_entity_poly.pdbx_strand_id
1 'polypeptide(L)'
;MEDPLTWTGSLGSVLNPIFFAFGGLFLVAVVVQIVLSFFVPAVTMRANPDGTLARSGGVGPLLENAVKWLFIGTMACILAYIVGGIVMPYGAAGLIGAVADRFTPVWIALIATFVLSIVTKRKTGLYGKLFDSTIGMIGFGLVMFWVFTAIFVGFFDLITTHDPLSQIVELKNKLPGVPVPDATEDGLFPHYLLGGDNLARDVFSRMVEGSVVVMQIAPLATLFAFMVGITLGLPAGYYGGKLDTFLSFVANLILAFPVILLFYLLVTPEIIATGIPNYMATVLFVFPIVFLAILLNSRYYTRPKLRTPLLVVVLGITGWIYLSLISEVNSPIHILPGFLDGFDVPSGILVVFVSVVFVNSPTVFRIVRGLALDIKTRDYVAAAQTRGEGPWYIMLWEILPNARGPLIVDFCLRIGYTTILLGTLGFFGLGLPPESPDWGTTINDGRRLLSIYPHPALPPAVALLTLVLGLNLLADGLREESLKD
;
A
#
# COMPACT_ATOMS: atom_id res chain seq x y z
N MET A 1 -17.66 34.78 12.71
CA MET A 1 -17.23 33.44 13.15
C MET A 1 -18.30 32.47 12.74
N GLU A 2 -17.96 31.55 11.84
CA GLU A 2 -18.83 30.42 11.50
C GLU A 2 -18.99 29.51 12.72
N ASP A 3 -20.13 28.84 12.86
CA ASP A 3 -20.34 27.91 13.99
C ASP A 3 -19.52 26.62 13.80
N PRO A 4 -19.16 25.91 14.89
CA PRO A 4 -18.54 24.59 14.79
C PRO A 4 -19.42 23.61 14.02
N LEU A 5 -18.82 22.85 13.11
CA LEU A 5 -19.51 21.80 12.37
C LEU A 5 -19.88 20.64 13.29
N THR A 6 -21.14 20.21 13.21
CA THR A 6 -21.56 18.94 13.82
C THR A 6 -21.11 17.77 12.95
N TRP A 7 -21.04 16.56 13.52
CA TRP A 7 -20.57 15.37 12.80
C TRP A 7 -21.37 15.04 11.53
N THR A 8 -22.69 15.17 11.60
CA THR A 8 -23.62 14.70 10.55
C THR A 8 -24.55 15.80 10.02
N GLY A 9 -24.47 17.02 10.54
CA GLY A 9 -25.27 18.15 10.09
C GLY A 9 -26.77 17.85 10.10
N SER A 10 -27.46 18.41 9.10
CA SER A 10 -28.90 18.20 8.89
C SER A 10 -29.26 16.75 8.53
N LEU A 11 -28.37 16.03 7.82
CA LEU A 11 -28.55 14.62 7.45
C LEU A 11 -28.69 13.72 8.68
N GLY A 12 -28.01 14.07 9.77
CA GLY A 12 -28.03 13.32 11.02
C GLY A 12 -29.42 13.13 11.61
N SER A 13 -30.34 14.08 11.39
CA SER A 13 -31.72 13.99 11.90
C SER A 13 -32.48 12.75 11.37
N VAL A 14 -32.17 12.33 10.14
CA VAL A 14 -32.82 11.19 9.47
C VAL A 14 -31.91 9.96 9.48
N LEU A 15 -30.62 10.14 9.16
CA LEU A 15 -29.72 9.01 8.94
C LEU A 15 -29.14 8.44 10.24
N ASN A 16 -28.99 9.21 11.33
CA ASN A 16 -28.42 8.68 12.58
C ASN A 16 -29.26 7.55 13.19
N PRO A 17 -30.58 7.69 13.39
CA PRO A 17 -31.41 6.62 13.95
C PRO A 17 -31.36 5.34 13.11
N ILE A 18 -31.36 5.50 11.78
CA ILE A 18 -31.29 4.38 10.82
C ILE A 18 -29.92 3.69 10.93
N PHE A 19 -28.84 4.46 10.91
CA PHE A 19 -27.48 3.93 11.03
C PHE A 19 -27.25 3.18 12.34
N PHE A 20 -27.67 3.75 13.48
CA PHE A 20 -27.54 3.08 14.77
C PHE A 20 -28.39 1.82 14.87
N ALA A 21 -29.60 1.82 14.28
CA ALA A 21 -30.43 0.63 14.22
C ALA A 21 -29.80 -0.49 13.38
N PHE A 22 -29.43 -0.20 12.12
CA PHE A 22 -28.82 -1.19 11.23
C PHE A 22 -27.45 -1.65 11.74
N GLY A 23 -26.58 -0.72 12.14
CA GLY A 23 -25.24 -1.02 12.63
C GLY A 23 -25.25 -1.75 13.97
N GLY A 24 -26.12 -1.34 14.90
CA GLY A 24 -26.30 -2.02 16.19
C GLY A 24 -26.82 -3.44 16.02
N LEU A 25 -27.87 -3.62 15.20
CA LEU A 25 -28.40 -4.95 14.87
C LEU A 25 -27.39 -5.80 14.12
N PHE A 26 -26.61 -5.21 13.20
CA PHE A 26 -25.54 -5.90 12.49
C PHE A 26 -24.51 -6.47 13.47
N LEU A 27 -24.01 -5.65 14.39
CA LEU A 27 -23.03 -6.09 15.40
C LEU A 27 -23.60 -7.21 16.28
N VAL A 28 -24.83 -7.06 16.76
CA VAL A 28 -25.51 -8.10 17.55
C VAL A 28 -25.65 -9.39 16.74
N ALA A 29 -26.09 -9.30 15.48
CA ALA A 29 -26.27 -10.46 14.61
C ALA A 29 -24.94 -11.19 14.33
N VAL A 30 -23.84 -10.45 14.13
CA VAL A 30 -22.50 -11.02 13.97
C VAL A 30 -22.04 -11.73 15.24
N VAL A 31 -22.20 -11.10 16.42
CA VAL A 31 -21.85 -11.72 17.71
C VAL A 31 -22.66 -13.00 17.93
N VAL A 32 -23.97 -12.95 17.68
CA VAL A 32 -24.85 -14.13 17.78
C VAL A 32 -24.41 -15.21 16.80
N GLN A 33 -24.00 -14.86 15.58
CA GLN A 33 -23.51 -15.81 14.59
C GLN A 33 -22.22 -16.49 15.04
N ILE A 34 -21.27 -15.72 15.57
CA ILE A 34 -20.02 -16.25 16.12
C ILE A 34 -20.32 -17.20 17.28
N VAL A 35 -21.15 -16.79 18.24
CA VAL A 35 -21.49 -17.61 19.40
C VAL A 35 -22.19 -18.91 18.96
N LEU A 36 -23.21 -18.81 18.09
CA LEU A 36 -23.93 -19.98 17.61
C LEU A 36 -23.06 -20.93 16.78
N SER A 37 -22.02 -20.43 16.10
CA SER A 37 -21.09 -21.27 15.35
C SER A 37 -20.35 -22.30 16.22
N PHE A 38 -20.22 -22.05 17.53
CA PHE A 38 -19.64 -23.02 18.48
C PHE A 38 -20.61 -24.11 18.91
N PHE A 39 -21.93 -23.89 18.80
CA PHE A 39 -22.95 -24.79 19.36
C PHE A 39 -23.81 -25.47 18.29
N VAL A 40 -23.94 -24.87 17.10
CA VAL A 40 -24.80 -25.36 16.03
C VAL A 40 -23.92 -26.03 14.96
N PRO A 41 -24.13 -27.32 14.65
CA PRO A 41 -23.38 -28.00 13.60
C PRO A 41 -23.60 -27.34 12.23
N ALA A 42 -22.56 -27.32 11.40
CA ALA A 42 -22.62 -26.74 10.06
C ALA A 42 -23.77 -27.34 9.24
N VAL A 43 -24.50 -26.48 8.52
CA VAL A 43 -25.60 -26.88 7.66
C VAL A 43 -25.07 -27.82 6.58
N THR A 44 -25.53 -29.08 6.61
CA THR A 44 -25.17 -30.08 5.59
C THR A 44 -26.29 -30.19 4.56
N MET A 45 -25.93 -30.28 3.28
CA MET A 45 -26.88 -30.63 2.23
C MET A 45 -27.04 -32.15 2.27
N ARG A 46 -28.25 -32.63 2.56
CA ARG A 46 -28.58 -34.06 2.49
C ARG A 46 -29.27 -34.33 1.16
N ALA A 47 -28.74 -35.27 0.39
CA ALA A 47 -29.44 -35.80 -0.77
C ALA A 47 -30.57 -36.71 -0.28
N ASN A 48 -31.80 -36.35 -0.62
CA ASN A 48 -32.96 -37.18 -0.38
C ASN A 48 -32.96 -38.39 -1.34
N PRO A 49 -33.66 -39.48 -0.99
CA PRO A 49 -33.76 -40.68 -1.83
C PRO A 49 -34.40 -40.45 -3.22
N ASP A 50 -35.13 -39.34 -3.39
CA ASP A 50 -35.74 -38.90 -4.65
C ASP A 50 -34.80 -38.07 -5.55
N GLY A 51 -33.53 -37.92 -5.14
CA GLY A 51 -32.53 -37.12 -5.86
C GLY A 51 -32.62 -35.62 -5.59
N THR A 52 -33.54 -35.15 -4.74
CA THR A 52 -33.60 -33.75 -4.34
C THR A 52 -32.61 -33.44 -3.23
N LEU A 53 -32.03 -32.24 -3.21
CA LEU A 53 -31.17 -31.79 -2.12
C LEU A 53 -32.01 -31.05 -1.07
N ALA A 54 -32.14 -31.62 0.12
CA ALA A 54 -32.75 -30.93 1.26
C ALA A 54 -31.65 -30.25 2.09
N ARG A 55 -31.73 -28.92 2.19
CA ARG A 55 -30.91 -28.13 3.11
C ARG A 55 -31.44 -28.37 4.52
N SER A 56 -30.60 -28.83 5.46
CA SER A 56 -31.06 -29.02 6.84
C SER A 56 -31.57 -27.69 7.41
N GLY A 57 -32.85 -27.62 7.77
CA GLY A 57 -33.45 -26.46 8.41
C GLY A 57 -32.76 -26.16 9.74
N GLY A 58 -32.38 -24.90 9.95
CA GLY A 58 -31.73 -24.43 11.17
C GLY A 58 -31.72 -22.91 11.20
N VAL A 59 -31.37 -22.31 12.35
CA VAL A 59 -31.32 -20.85 12.52
C VAL A 59 -30.16 -20.22 11.73
N GLY A 60 -29.14 -21.01 11.36
CA GLY A 60 -27.94 -20.57 10.66
C GLY A 60 -28.19 -19.76 9.37
N PRO A 61 -28.92 -20.29 8.37
CA PRO A 61 -29.18 -19.56 7.12
C PRO A 61 -30.01 -18.28 7.29
N LEU A 62 -30.93 -18.27 8.27
CA LEU A 62 -31.71 -17.07 8.59
C LEU A 62 -30.80 -15.98 9.16
N LEU A 63 -29.90 -16.37 10.07
CA LEU A 63 -28.94 -15.46 10.66
C LEU A 63 -27.91 -14.96 9.64
N GLU A 64 -27.42 -15.81 8.74
CA GLU A 64 -26.53 -15.45 7.63
C GLU A 64 -27.20 -14.40 6.72
N ASN A 65 -28.46 -14.62 6.34
CA ASN A 65 -29.23 -13.65 5.56
C ASN A 65 -29.46 -12.35 6.34
N ALA A 66 -29.77 -12.42 7.64
CA ALA A 66 -29.95 -11.25 8.48
C ALA A 66 -28.67 -10.41 8.55
N VAL A 67 -27.53 -11.02 8.82
CA VAL A 67 -26.21 -10.37 8.83
C VAL A 67 -25.93 -9.70 7.48
N LYS A 68 -26.19 -10.39 6.37
CA LYS A 68 -26.00 -9.84 5.02
C LYS A 68 -26.88 -8.59 4.77
N TRP A 69 -28.18 -8.65 5.08
CA TRP A 69 -29.07 -7.51 4.85
C TRP A 69 -28.78 -6.34 5.79
N LEU A 70 -28.43 -6.62 7.04
CA LEU A 70 -28.03 -5.60 8.02
C LEU A 70 -26.71 -4.92 7.61
N PHE A 71 -25.77 -5.69 7.06
CA PHE A 71 -24.55 -5.16 6.47
C PHE A 71 -24.84 -4.25 5.27
N ILE A 72 -25.66 -4.72 4.32
CA ILE A 72 -26.06 -3.92 3.14
C ILE A 72 -26.77 -2.64 3.58
N GLY A 73 -27.69 -2.72 4.54
CA GLY A 73 -28.38 -1.55 5.09
C GLY A 73 -27.42 -0.55 5.73
N THR A 74 -26.46 -1.03 6.53
CA THR A 74 -25.42 -0.19 7.13
C THR A 74 -24.57 0.49 6.05
N MET A 75 -24.17 -0.24 5.01
CA MET A 75 -23.39 0.29 3.90
C MET A 75 -24.18 1.31 3.06
N ALA A 76 -25.48 1.07 2.85
CA ALA A 76 -26.36 2.02 2.17
C ALA A 76 -26.49 3.34 2.94
N CYS A 77 -26.55 3.29 4.28
CA CYS A 77 -26.50 4.50 5.11
C CYS A 77 -25.18 5.25 4.99
N ILE A 78 -24.05 4.55 4.99
CA ILE A 78 -22.71 5.17 4.78
C ILE A 78 -22.66 5.84 3.40
N LEU A 79 -23.13 5.16 2.36
CA LEU A 79 -23.19 5.72 1.01
C LEU A 79 -24.10 6.95 0.96
N ALA A 80 -25.24 6.94 1.66
CA ALA A 80 -26.12 8.09 1.75
C ALA A 80 -25.46 9.30 2.43
N TYR A 81 -24.62 9.09 3.45
CA TYR A 81 -23.81 10.15 4.04
C TYR A 81 -22.79 10.72 3.05
N ILE A 82 -22.09 9.87 2.31
CA ILE A 82 -21.10 10.30 1.32
C ILE A 82 -21.77 11.09 0.20
N VAL A 83 -22.82 10.56 -0.41
CA VAL A 83 -23.55 11.22 -1.50
C VAL A 83 -24.22 12.50 -1.02
N GLY A 84 -24.83 12.49 0.17
CA GLY A 84 -25.40 13.68 0.79
C GLY A 84 -24.34 14.76 1.03
N GLY A 85 -23.13 14.38 1.43
CA GLY A 85 -21.98 15.27 1.57
C GLY A 85 -21.57 15.98 0.29
N ILE A 86 -21.55 15.25 -0.83
CA ILE A 86 -21.12 15.77 -2.14
C ILE A 86 -22.19 16.69 -2.77
N VAL A 87 -23.48 16.40 -2.53
CA VAL A 87 -24.59 17.11 -3.19
C VAL A 87 -25.07 18.32 -2.40
N MET A 88 -24.99 18.27 -1.07
CA MET A 88 -25.46 19.37 -0.22
C MET A 88 -24.45 20.52 -0.16
N PRO A 89 -24.90 21.76 0.11
CA PRO A 89 -24.00 22.88 0.36
C PRO A 89 -23.04 22.61 1.54
N TYR A 90 -21.87 23.25 1.49
CA TYR A 90 -20.87 23.16 2.55
C TYR A 90 -21.47 23.43 3.94
N GLY A 91 -21.08 22.62 4.93
CA GLY A 91 -21.57 22.69 6.30
C GLY A 91 -22.93 22.02 6.56
N ALA A 92 -23.81 21.90 5.56
CA ALA A 92 -25.16 21.35 5.74
C ALA A 92 -25.15 19.84 6.09
N ALA A 93 -24.19 19.09 5.54
CA ALA A 93 -23.98 17.66 5.79
C ALA A 93 -22.99 17.38 6.95
N GLY A 94 -22.55 18.42 7.67
CA GLY A 94 -21.61 18.31 8.78
C GLY A 94 -20.20 17.87 8.36
N LEU A 95 -19.42 17.42 9.34
CA LEU A 95 -18.03 16.97 9.15
C LEU A 95 -17.89 15.81 8.18
N ILE A 96 -18.72 14.77 8.32
CA ILE A 96 -18.67 13.60 7.44
C ILE A 96 -18.93 14.02 5.99
N GLY A 97 -19.88 14.93 5.79
CA GLY A 97 -20.17 15.48 4.46
C GLY A 97 -19.02 16.30 3.90
N ALA A 98 -18.43 17.19 4.70
CA ALA A 98 -17.30 18.01 4.29
C ALA A 98 -16.06 17.17 3.93
N VAL A 99 -15.76 16.12 4.72
CA VAL A 99 -14.69 15.17 4.41
C VAL A 99 -15.02 14.40 3.13
N ALA A 100 -16.25 13.92 2.96
CA ALA A 100 -16.67 13.20 1.75
C ALA A 100 -16.55 14.06 0.50
N ASP A 101 -16.92 15.34 0.59
CA ASP A 101 -16.79 16.34 -0.48
C ASP A 101 -15.32 16.57 -0.88
N ARG A 102 -14.40 16.67 0.09
CA ARG A 102 -12.95 16.77 -0.20
C ARG A 102 -12.41 15.55 -0.95
N PHE A 103 -12.97 14.37 -0.70
CA PHE A 103 -12.61 13.15 -1.42
C PHE A 103 -13.34 12.97 -2.76
N THR A 104 -14.14 13.94 -3.24
CA THR A 104 -14.87 13.85 -4.53
C THR A 104 -13.99 13.41 -5.71
N PRO A 105 -12.77 13.96 -5.92
CA PRO A 105 -11.89 13.49 -7.01
C PRO A 105 -11.53 12.00 -6.89
N VAL A 106 -11.30 11.51 -5.66
CA VAL A 106 -11.00 10.10 -5.37
C VAL A 106 -12.20 9.22 -5.66
N TRP A 107 -13.40 9.62 -5.24
CA TRP A 107 -14.64 8.86 -5.51
C TRP A 107 -14.90 8.74 -7.01
N ILE A 108 -14.75 9.83 -7.77
CA ILE A 108 -14.91 9.82 -9.23
C ILE A 108 -13.89 8.88 -9.88
N ALA A 109 -12.61 8.98 -9.49
CA ALA A 109 -11.54 8.12 -10.01
C ALA A 109 -11.76 6.63 -9.69
N LEU A 110 -12.22 6.32 -8.47
CA LEU A 110 -12.60 4.97 -8.07
C LEU A 110 -13.75 4.43 -8.92
N ILE A 111 -14.84 5.19 -9.06
CA ILE A 111 -16.00 4.77 -9.87
C ILE A 111 -15.57 4.53 -11.32
N ALA A 112 -14.82 5.46 -11.91
CA ALA A 112 -14.33 5.33 -13.28
C ALA A 112 -13.45 4.10 -13.46
N THR A 113 -12.55 3.85 -12.52
CA THR A 113 -11.66 2.68 -12.53
C THR A 113 -12.45 1.38 -12.38
N PHE A 114 -13.37 1.28 -11.41
CA PHE A 114 -14.20 0.09 -11.24
C PHE A 114 -15.08 -0.20 -12.45
N VAL A 115 -15.72 0.83 -13.02
CA VAL A 115 -16.53 0.68 -14.24
C VAL A 115 -15.67 0.15 -15.39
N LEU A 116 -14.51 0.77 -15.63
CA LEU A 116 -13.59 0.35 -16.69
C LEU A 116 -13.11 -1.09 -16.47
N SER A 117 -12.73 -1.44 -15.24
CA SER A 117 -12.19 -2.75 -14.91
C SER A 117 -13.25 -3.85 -15.02
N ILE A 118 -14.48 -3.60 -14.59
CA ILE A 118 -15.59 -4.56 -14.73
C ILE A 118 -15.97 -4.76 -16.20
N VAL A 119 -16.01 -3.68 -17.00
CA VAL A 119 -16.34 -3.77 -18.44
C VAL A 119 -15.25 -4.51 -19.21
N THR A 120 -13.99 -4.30 -18.86
CA THR A 120 -12.83 -4.87 -19.57
C THR A 120 -12.31 -6.18 -18.97
N LYS A 121 -12.90 -6.70 -17.87
CA LYS A 121 -12.37 -7.86 -17.13
C LYS A 121 -12.12 -9.10 -17.98
N ARG A 122 -12.93 -9.32 -19.02
CA ARG A 122 -12.75 -10.47 -19.94
C ARG A 122 -11.53 -10.34 -20.86
N LYS A 123 -10.93 -9.15 -20.98
CA LYS A 123 -9.80 -8.84 -21.88
C LYS A 123 -8.47 -8.68 -21.15
N THR A 124 -8.47 -8.50 -19.83
CA THR A 124 -7.29 -8.06 -19.05
C THR A 124 -6.58 -9.20 -18.31
N GLY A 125 -6.92 -10.46 -18.59
CA GLY A 125 -6.24 -11.63 -18.02
C GLY A 125 -6.37 -11.71 -16.50
N LEU A 126 -5.24 -11.87 -15.79
CA LEU A 126 -5.20 -12.01 -14.32
C LEU A 126 -5.81 -10.79 -13.60
N TYR A 127 -5.60 -9.58 -14.13
CA TYR A 127 -6.20 -8.37 -13.56
C TYR A 127 -7.73 -8.41 -13.60
N GLY A 128 -8.31 -8.95 -14.67
CA GLY A 128 -9.76 -9.06 -14.79
C GLY A 128 -10.38 -10.05 -13.80
N LYS A 129 -9.68 -11.16 -13.54
CA LYS A 129 -10.12 -12.19 -12.57
C LYS A 129 -10.23 -11.64 -11.14
N LEU A 130 -9.42 -10.64 -10.80
CA LEU A 130 -9.54 -9.94 -9.51
C LEU A 130 -10.97 -9.42 -9.25
N PHE A 131 -11.68 -9.00 -10.31
CA PHE A 131 -13.04 -8.48 -10.23
C PHE A 131 -14.13 -9.58 -10.24
N ASP A 132 -13.72 -10.85 -10.23
CA ASP A 132 -14.60 -11.99 -9.98
C ASP A 132 -14.59 -12.39 -8.49
N SER A 133 -13.55 -12.01 -7.73
CA SER A 133 -13.49 -12.18 -6.26
C SER A 133 -13.94 -10.92 -5.52
N THR A 134 -14.92 -11.06 -4.61
CA THR A 134 -15.39 -9.94 -3.77
C THR A 134 -14.31 -9.40 -2.84
N ILE A 135 -13.44 -10.29 -2.33
CA ILE A 135 -12.32 -9.95 -1.46
C ILE A 135 -11.31 -9.11 -2.25
N GLY A 136 -10.99 -9.55 -3.47
CA GLY A 136 -10.12 -8.83 -4.39
C GLY A 136 -10.62 -7.43 -4.74
N MET A 137 -11.92 -7.28 -5.02
CA MET A 137 -12.53 -5.97 -5.29
C MET A 137 -12.47 -5.02 -4.09
N ILE A 138 -12.76 -5.50 -2.88
CA ILE A 138 -12.68 -4.67 -1.66
C ILE A 138 -11.23 -4.23 -1.43
N GLY A 139 -10.27 -5.16 -1.54
CA GLY A 139 -8.85 -4.87 -1.41
C GLY A 139 -8.39 -3.83 -2.44
N PHE A 140 -8.74 -4.05 -3.71
CA PHE A 140 -8.44 -3.11 -4.79
C PHE A 140 -9.02 -1.71 -4.52
N GLY A 141 -10.26 -1.63 -4.05
CA GLY A 141 -10.90 -0.35 -3.71
C GLY A 141 -10.18 0.41 -2.61
N LEU A 142 -9.80 -0.26 -1.52
CA LEU A 142 -9.07 0.35 -0.41
C LEU A 142 -7.67 0.83 -0.82
N VAL A 143 -6.95 0.03 -1.60
CA VAL A 143 -5.61 0.42 -2.10
C VAL A 143 -5.73 1.60 -3.06
N MET A 144 -6.63 1.51 -4.04
CA MET A 144 -6.81 2.59 -5.02
C MET A 144 -7.34 3.87 -4.38
N PHE A 145 -8.12 3.80 -3.30
CA PHE A 145 -8.54 4.99 -2.54
C PHE A 145 -7.33 5.80 -2.07
N TRP A 146 -6.35 5.14 -1.45
CA TRP A 146 -5.14 5.81 -0.96
C TRP A 146 -4.17 6.18 -2.08
N VAL A 147 -4.07 5.38 -3.15
CA VAL A 147 -3.28 5.73 -4.33
C VAL A 147 -3.82 7.00 -4.99
N PHE A 148 -5.13 7.10 -5.21
CA PHE A 148 -5.75 8.29 -5.76
C PHE A 148 -5.68 9.47 -4.80
N THR A 149 -5.83 9.25 -3.50
CA THR A 149 -5.62 10.31 -2.49
C THR A 149 -4.21 10.88 -2.62
N ALA A 150 -3.18 10.03 -2.64
CA ALA A 150 -1.80 10.47 -2.79
C ALA A 150 -1.55 11.21 -4.11
N ILE A 151 -2.17 10.78 -5.21
CA ILE A 151 -2.04 11.45 -6.51
C ILE A 151 -2.70 12.83 -6.49
N PHE A 152 -3.94 12.94 -6.01
CA PHE A 152 -4.69 14.20 -6.00
C PHE A 152 -4.18 15.20 -4.96
N VAL A 153 -3.57 14.73 -3.88
CA VAL A 153 -2.81 15.55 -2.95
C VAL A 153 -1.50 15.99 -3.60
N GLY A 154 -0.61 15.05 -3.92
CA GLY A 154 0.77 15.38 -4.31
C GLY A 154 0.94 16.05 -5.68
N PHE A 155 0.06 15.79 -6.66
CA PHE A 155 0.17 16.38 -8.01
C PHE A 155 -0.79 17.53 -8.29
N PHE A 156 -1.93 17.58 -7.59
CA PHE A 156 -3.01 18.51 -7.92
C PHE A 156 -3.45 19.39 -6.75
N ASP A 157 -3.00 19.12 -5.52
CA ASP A 157 -3.35 19.86 -4.31
C ASP A 157 -4.88 20.07 -4.12
N LEU A 158 -5.67 19.03 -4.43
CA LEU A 158 -7.15 19.15 -4.46
C LEU A 158 -7.83 18.74 -3.14
N ILE A 159 -7.17 17.95 -2.31
CA ILE A 159 -7.79 17.31 -1.12
C ILE A 159 -7.36 18.03 0.15
N THR A 160 -6.08 18.40 0.26
CA THR A 160 -5.50 19.09 1.41
C THR A 160 -6.28 20.38 1.73
N THR A 161 -6.47 20.66 3.01
CA THR A 161 -7.23 21.86 3.44
C THR A 161 -6.32 22.97 3.93
N HIS A 162 -5.21 22.59 4.56
CA HIS A 162 -4.21 23.49 5.13
C HIS A 162 -2.83 22.88 4.90
N ASP A 163 -1.80 23.71 4.89
CA ASP A 163 -0.42 23.20 4.89
C ASP A 163 -0.23 22.29 6.14
N PRO A 164 0.20 21.01 5.96
CA PRO A 164 0.37 20.05 7.06
C PRO A 164 1.38 20.49 8.14
N LEU A 165 2.21 21.48 7.85
CA LEU A 165 3.20 22.06 8.78
C LEU A 165 2.73 23.36 9.41
N SER A 166 1.71 24.02 8.84
CA SER A 166 1.16 25.27 9.38
C SER A 166 0.55 25.07 10.77
N GLN A 167 0.73 26.06 11.63
CA GLN A 167 0.30 26.02 13.03
C GLN A 167 -0.59 27.22 13.32
N ILE A 168 -1.85 26.97 13.68
CA ILE A 168 -2.81 28.00 14.09
C ILE A 168 -3.06 27.83 15.58
N VAL A 169 -2.37 28.64 16.40
CA VAL A 169 -2.22 28.44 17.85
C VAL A 169 -3.56 28.28 18.57
N GLU A 170 -4.59 29.01 18.13
CA GLU A 170 -5.95 29.01 18.65
C GLU A 170 -6.64 27.64 18.51
N LEU A 171 -6.20 26.84 17.53
CA LEU A 171 -6.74 25.53 17.18
C LEU A 171 -5.98 24.36 17.82
N LYS A 172 -5.00 24.65 18.67
CA LYS A 172 -4.27 23.62 19.42
C LYS A 172 -5.21 22.71 20.20
N ASN A 173 -5.12 21.40 19.93
CA ASN A 173 -5.95 20.36 20.54
C ASN A 173 -7.47 20.60 20.44
N LYS A 174 -7.93 21.45 19.52
CA LYS A 174 -9.36 21.68 19.32
C LYS A 174 -10.01 20.48 18.65
N LEU A 175 -11.26 20.23 19.02
CA LEU A 175 -12.06 19.15 18.48
C LEU A 175 -12.29 19.30 16.97
N PRO A 176 -12.62 18.20 16.26
CA PRO A 176 -13.04 18.25 14.86
C PRO A 176 -14.14 19.27 14.60
N GLY A 177 -14.03 20.02 13.51
CA GLY A 177 -15.05 20.95 13.01
C GLY A 177 -15.02 22.33 13.62
N VAL A 178 -13.98 22.68 14.36
CA VAL A 178 -13.81 24.04 14.89
C VAL A 178 -13.44 25.00 13.75
N PRO A 179 -14.09 26.18 13.66
CA PRO A 179 -13.82 27.18 12.63
C PRO A 179 -12.43 27.77 12.80
N VAL A 180 -11.77 28.03 11.68
CA VAL A 180 -10.47 28.68 11.64
C VAL A 180 -10.69 30.20 11.78
N PRO A 181 -9.97 30.87 12.71
CA PRO A 181 -10.03 32.33 12.81
C PRO A 181 -9.64 32.99 11.48
N ASP A 182 -10.38 34.02 11.07
CA ASP A 182 -10.09 34.87 9.90
C ASP A 182 -9.87 34.12 8.57
N ALA A 183 -10.37 32.88 8.45
CA ALA A 183 -10.16 32.01 7.30
C ALA A 183 -10.56 32.64 5.96
N THR A 184 -11.66 33.41 5.94
CA THR A 184 -12.16 34.08 4.73
C THR A 184 -11.24 35.19 4.25
N GLU A 185 -10.52 35.86 5.16
CA GLU A 185 -9.60 36.95 4.82
C GLU A 185 -8.28 36.39 4.26
N ASP A 186 -7.81 35.28 4.84
CA ASP A 186 -6.55 34.62 4.45
C ASP A 186 -6.72 33.61 3.30
N GLY A 187 -7.95 33.41 2.80
CA GLY A 187 -8.25 32.41 1.77
C GLY A 187 -8.04 30.96 2.24
N LEU A 188 -8.04 30.73 3.54
CA LEU A 188 -7.87 29.42 4.16
C LEU A 188 -9.17 28.63 4.16
N PHE A 189 -9.04 27.32 4.32
CA PHE A 189 -10.21 26.46 4.43
C PHE A 189 -10.93 26.71 5.78
N PRO A 190 -12.28 26.78 5.83
CA PRO A 190 -12.96 27.41 6.98
C PRO A 190 -12.89 26.63 8.31
N HIS A 191 -12.58 25.33 8.30
CA HIS A 191 -12.60 24.48 9.51
C HIS A 191 -11.45 23.48 9.55
N TYR A 192 -10.98 23.13 10.75
CA TYR A 192 -10.16 21.93 10.95
C TYR A 192 -11.06 20.68 10.96
N LEU A 193 -11.17 20.00 9.81
CA LEU A 193 -12.14 18.91 9.60
C LEU A 193 -12.00 17.77 10.62
N LEU A 194 -10.77 17.35 10.90
CA LEU A 194 -10.48 16.29 11.87
C LEU A 194 -9.80 16.81 13.15
N GLY A 195 -9.85 18.12 13.37
CA GLY A 195 -9.36 18.79 14.56
C GLY A 195 -7.88 19.15 14.50
N GLY A 196 -7.42 19.86 15.53
CA GLY A 196 -6.03 20.27 15.67
C GLY A 196 -5.24 19.34 16.57
N ASP A 197 -3.97 19.14 16.26
CA ASP A 197 -3.04 18.37 17.10
C ASP A 197 -2.38 19.22 18.21
N ASN A 198 -1.44 18.64 18.94
CA ASN A 198 -0.73 19.31 20.04
C ASN A 198 0.22 20.43 19.59
N LEU A 199 0.60 20.44 18.31
CA LEU A 199 1.36 21.51 17.68
C LEU A 199 0.45 22.49 16.91
N ALA A 200 -0.87 22.35 17.05
CA ALA A 200 -1.87 23.19 16.39
C ALA A 200 -1.92 23.04 14.85
N ARG A 201 -1.46 21.91 14.33
CA ARG A 201 -1.52 21.54 12.92
C ARG A 201 -2.85 20.84 12.60
N ASP A 202 -3.32 20.97 11.36
CA ASP A 202 -4.53 20.29 10.91
C ASP A 202 -4.31 18.78 10.72
N VAL A 203 -5.07 17.97 11.47
CA VAL A 203 -4.94 16.50 11.46
C VAL A 203 -5.41 15.89 10.13
N PHE A 204 -6.41 16.51 9.48
CA PHE A 204 -6.92 16.01 8.20
C PHE A 204 -5.87 16.11 7.09
N SER A 205 -5.25 17.28 6.95
CA SER A 205 -4.20 17.56 5.97
C SER A 205 -2.98 16.66 6.21
N ARG A 206 -2.55 16.48 7.47
CA ARG A 206 -1.49 15.52 7.82
C ARG A 206 -1.84 14.07 7.44
N MET A 207 -3.09 13.65 7.65
CA MET A 207 -3.52 12.30 7.27
C MET A 207 -3.46 12.08 5.75
N VAL A 208 -3.95 13.03 4.94
CA VAL A 208 -3.95 12.86 3.48
C VAL A 208 -2.56 13.02 2.87
N GLU A 209 -1.74 13.94 3.38
CA GLU A 209 -0.33 14.11 2.96
C GLU A 209 0.55 12.91 3.36
N GLY A 210 0.29 12.31 4.52
CA GLY A 210 0.98 11.08 4.91
C GLY A 210 0.79 9.92 3.92
N SER A 211 -0.32 9.92 3.15
CA SER A 211 -0.52 8.93 2.09
C SER A 211 0.48 9.08 0.95
N VAL A 212 0.90 10.31 0.63
CA VAL A 212 1.90 10.61 -0.41
C VAL A 212 3.23 9.99 -0.04
N VAL A 213 3.68 10.20 1.20
CA VAL A 213 4.94 9.66 1.73
C VAL A 213 4.96 8.13 1.63
N VAL A 214 3.88 7.47 2.08
CA VAL A 214 3.80 6.00 2.05
C VAL A 214 3.73 5.46 0.63
N MET A 215 2.96 6.10 -0.26
CA MET A 215 2.81 5.67 -1.66
C MET A 215 4.07 5.87 -2.50
N GLN A 216 4.90 6.86 -2.18
CA GLN A 216 6.19 7.05 -2.84
C GLN A 216 7.21 6.01 -2.39
N ILE A 217 7.31 5.72 -1.09
CA ILE A 217 8.40 4.89 -0.56
C ILE A 217 8.07 3.39 -0.66
N ALA A 218 6.91 2.93 -0.16
CA ALA A 218 6.68 1.50 0.05
C ALA A 218 6.64 0.65 -1.24
N PRO A 219 5.89 1.04 -2.29
CA PRO A 219 5.82 0.27 -3.53
C PRO A 219 7.15 0.28 -4.30
N LEU A 220 7.83 1.43 -4.36
CA LEU A 220 9.10 1.57 -5.08
C LEU A 220 10.23 0.80 -4.41
N ALA A 221 10.34 0.88 -3.09
CA ALA A 221 11.34 0.12 -2.36
C ALA A 221 11.09 -1.40 -2.44
N THR A 222 9.81 -1.81 -2.41
CA THR A 222 9.45 -3.22 -2.64
C THR A 222 9.84 -3.65 -4.05
N LEU A 223 9.58 -2.83 -5.08
CA LEU A 223 9.98 -3.12 -6.46
C LEU A 223 11.49 -3.31 -6.61
N PHE A 224 12.29 -2.44 -5.99
CA PHE A 224 13.75 -2.56 -5.98
C PHE A 224 14.21 -3.84 -5.27
N ALA A 225 13.59 -4.18 -4.12
CA ALA A 225 13.88 -5.43 -3.43
C ALA A 225 13.56 -6.67 -4.30
N PHE A 226 12.50 -6.61 -5.12
CA PHE A 226 12.22 -7.65 -6.12
C PHE A 226 13.27 -7.70 -7.21
N MET A 227 13.73 -6.57 -7.74
CA MET A 227 14.80 -6.56 -8.75
C MET A 227 16.08 -7.19 -8.21
N VAL A 228 16.49 -6.85 -6.98
CA VAL A 228 17.64 -7.48 -6.31
C VAL A 228 17.40 -8.98 -6.09
N GLY A 229 16.27 -9.33 -5.49
CA GLY A 229 15.94 -10.71 -5.16
C GLY A 229 15.77 -11.62 -6.38
N ILE A 230 15.21 -11.13 -7.48
CA ILE A 230 15.09 -11.88 -8.74
C ILE A 230 16.47 -12.07 -9.39
N THR A 231 17.28 -11.01 -9.44
CA THR A 231 18.62 -11.03 -10.06
C THR A 231 19.55 -12.03 -9.36
N LEU A 232 19.45 -12.16 -8.03
CA LEU A 232 20.26 -13.10 -7.25
C LEU A 232 19.58 -14.48 -7.12
N GLY A 233 18.26 -14.52 -6.97
CA GLY A 233 17.49 -15.72 -6.63
C GLY A 233 17.29 -16.67 -7.80
N LEU A 234 17.06 -16.14 -9.01
CA LEU A 234 16.92 -16.99 -10.21
C LEU A 234 18.20 -17.79 -10.49
N PRO A 235 19.41 -17.18 -10.57
CA PRO A 235 20.65 -17.94 -10.76
C PRO A 235 20.92 -18.96 -9.65
N ALA A 236 20.67 -18.60 -8.39
CA ALA A 236 20.83 -19.52 -7.26
C ALA A 236 19.94 -20.75 -7.41
N GLY A 237 18.65 -20.56 -7.72
CA GLY A 237 17.72 -21.67 -7.88
C GLY A 237 17.96 -22.49 -9.15
N TYR A 238 18.30 -21.83 -10.26
CA TYR A 238 18.51 -22.48 -11.56
C TYR A 238 19.78 -23.33 -11.57
N TYR A 239 20.95 -22.71 -11.34
CA TYR A 239 22.24 -23.40 -11.40
C TYR A 239 22.52 -24.28 -10.19
N GLY A 240 22.08 -23.88 -9.00
CA GLY A 240 22.38 -24.59 -7.75
C GLY A 240 23.88 -24.56 -7.37
N GLY A 241 24.31 -25.57 -6.61
CA GLY A 241 25.72 -25.77 -6.26
C GLY A 241 26.31 -24.67 -5.38
N LYS A 242 27.56 -24.29 -5.63
CA LYS A 242 28.30 -23.33 -4.78
C LYS A 242 27.70 -21.91 -4.79
N LEU A 243 27.18 -21.47 -5.93
CA LEU A 243 26.55 -20.15 -6.07
C LEU A 243 25.33 -20.05 -5.14
N ASP A 244 24.48 -21.07 -5.18
CA ASP A 244 23.34 -21.18 -4.29
C ASP A 244 23.77 -21.19 -2.82
N THR A 245 24.69 -22.07 -2.44
CA THR A 245 25.16 -22.17 -1.05
C THR A 245 25.68 -20.83 -0.53
N PHE A 246 26.47 -20.11 -1.32
CA PHE A 246 27.03 -18.81 -0.92
C PHE A 246 25.95 -17.73 -0.79
N LEU A 247 25.10 -17.54 -1.81
CA LEU A 247 24.05 -16.53 -1.77
C LEU A 247 23.02 -16.81 -0.68
N SER A 248 22.65 -18.08 -0.49
CA SER A 248 21.77 -18.51 0.59
C SER A 248 22.40 -18.28 1.96
N PHE A 249 23.71 -18.50 2.13
CA PHE A 249 24.41 -18.17 3.37
C PHE A 249 24.35 -16.68 3.70
N VAL A 250 24.65 -15.80 2.73
CA VAL A 250 24.58 -14.34 2.91
C VAL A 250 23.15 -13.90 3.23
N ALA A 251 22.16 -14.42 2.51
CA ALA A 251 20.75 -14.12 2.78
C ALA A 251 20.33 -14.57 4.18
N ASN A 252 20.72 -15.79 4.60
CA ASN A 252 20.42 -16.31 5.93
C ASN A 252 21.13 -15.53 7.03
N LEU A 253 22.33 -14.99 6.80
CA LEU A 253 23.02 -14.13 7.75
C LEU A 253 22.23 -12.84 8.01
N ILE A 254 21.71 -12.21 6.96
CA ILE A 254 20.88 -11.00 7.09
C ILE A 254 19.55 -11.33 7.79
N LEU A 255 18.89 -12.42 7.38
CA LEU A 255 17.60 -12.86 7.93
C LEU A 255 17.70 -13.38 9.37
N ALA A 256 18.90 -13.70 9.86
CA ALA A 256 19.11 -14.08 11.26
C ALA A 256 18.88 -12.91 12.22
N PHE A 257 19.01 -11.67 11.74
CA PHE A 257 18.71 -10.48 12.53
C PHE A 257 17.19 -10.23 12.57
N PRO A 258 16.63 -9.82 13.72
CA PRO A 258 15.25 -9.35 13.76
C PRO A 258 15.05 -8.16 12.81
N VAL A 259 14.15 -8.32 11.85
CA VAL A 259 13.89 -7.38 10.73
C VAL A 259 13.73 -5.94 11.23
N ILE A 260 12.92 -5.74 12.28
CA ILE A 260 12.66 -4.42 12.86
C ILE A 260 13.93 -3.81 13.46
N LEU A 261 14.74 -4.60 14.16
CA LEU A 261 15.98 -4.13 14.78
C LEU A 261 17.03 -3.77 13.73
N LEU A 262 17.17 -4.61 12.69
CA LEU A 262 18.09 -4.33 11.59
C LEU A 262 17.70 -3.02 10.89
N PHE A 263 16.41 -2.83 10.68
CA PHE A 263 15.92 -1.60 10.08
C PHE A 263 16.16 -0.39 11.00
N TYR A 264 15.79 -0.48 12.28
CA TYR A 264 16.03 0.56 13.29
C TYR A 264 17.50 0.97 13.29
N LEU A 265 18.42 -0.01 13.35
CA LEU A 265 19.86 0.22 13.34
C LEU A 265 20.29 1.04 12.12
N LEU A 266 19.81 0.72 10.92
CA LEU A 266 20.22 1.41 9.69
C LEU A 266 19.72 2.86 9.60
N VAL A 267 18.65 3.20 10.31
CA VAL A 267 18.06 4.54 10.29
C VAL A 267 18.41 5.39 11.51
N THR A 268 19.22 4.91 12.45
CA THR A 268 19.59 5.74 13.59
C THR A 268 20.59 6.83 13.17
N PRO A 269 20.54 8.03 13.79
CA PRO A 269 21.44 9.13 13.44
C PRO A 269 22.91 8.75 13.49
N GLU A 270 23.31 7.90 14.44
CA GLU A 270 24.70 7.44 14.60
C GLU A 270 25.17 6.63 13.39
N ILE A 271 24.33 5.73 12.88
CA ILE A 271 24.67 4.90 11.71
C ILE A 271 24.57 5.72 10.42
N ILE A 272 23.60 6.61 10.30
CA ILE A 272 23.51 7.55 9.17
C ILE A 272 24.80 8.38 9.07
N ALA A 273 25.30 8.89 10.21
CA ALA A 273 26.53 9.69 10.24
C ALA A 273 27.78 8.92 9.76
N THR A 274 27.80 7.59 9.86
CA THR A 274 28.90 6.77 9.30
C THR A 274 28.86 6.65 7.77
N GLY A 275 27.74 7.01 7.13
CA GLY A 275 27.54 6.87 5.69
C GLY A 275 27.20 5.44 5.22
N ILE A 276 27.01 4.48 6.14
CA ILE A 276 26.67 3.09 5.80
C ILE A 276 25.47 3.00 4.83
N PRO A 277 24.32 3.67 5.08
CA PRO A 277 23.20 3.63 4.15
C PRO A 277 23.55 4.15 2.74
N ASN A 278 24.39 5.18 2.63
CA ASN A 278 24.79 5.76 1.33
C ASN A 278 25.70 4.80 0.54
N TYR A 279 26.61 4.10 1.23
CA TYR A 279 27.41 3.04 0.60
C TYR A 279 26.55 1.85 0.18
N MET A 280 25.56 1.48 1.00
CA MET A 280 24.61 0.42 0.64
C MET A 280 23.77 0.82 -0.58
N ALA A 281 23.35 2.08 -0.70
CA ALA A 281 22.64 2.61 -1.85
C ALA A 281 23.43 2.39 -3.14
N THR A 282 24.73 2.71 -3.09
CA THR A 282 25.67 2.50 -4.21
C THR A 282 25.71 1.05 -4.68
N VAL A 283 25.67 0.08 -3.77
CA VAL A 283 25.68 -1.35 -4.15
C VAL A 283 24.29 -1.82 -4.59
N LEU A 284 23.25 -1.45 -3.85
CA LEU A 284 21.91 -1.98 -4.06
C LEU A 284 21.23 -1.41 -5.31
N PHE A 285 21.47 -0.15 -5.65
CA PHE A 285 20.82 0.46 -6.82
C PHE A 285 21.49 0.07 -8.15
N VAL A 286 22.66 -0.59 -8.11
CA VAL A 286 23.24 -1.24 -9.29
C VAL A 286 22.37 -2.41 -9.75
N PHE A 287 21.68 -3.10 -8.84
CA PHE A 287 20.86 -4.27 -9.19
C PHE A 287 19.72 -3.97 -10.16
N PRO A 288 18.91 -2.89 -10.00
CA PRO A 288 17.96 -2.47 -11.03
C PRO A 288 18.58 -2.31 -12.43
N ILE A 289 19.78 -1.72 -12.52
CA ILE A 289 20.50 -1.55 -13.80
C ILE A 289 20.88 -2.92 -14.38
N VAL A 290 21.48 -3.79 -13.55
CA VAL A 290 21.86 -5.15 -13.94
C VAL A 290 20.64 -5.96 -14.36
N PHE A 291 19.55 -5.88 -13.59
CA PHE A 291 18.29 -6.55 -13.87
C PHE A 291 17.74 -6.15 -15.24
N LEU A 292 17.63 -4.83 -15.51
CA LEU A 292 17.15 -4.33 -16.80
C LEU A 292 18.09 -4.71 -17.95
N ALA A 293 19.41 -4.64 -17.74
CA ALA A 293 20.39 -5.08 -18.74
C ALA A 293 20.19 -6.54 -19.12
N ILE A 294 20.08 -7.43 -18.13
CA ILE A 294 19.88 -8.87 -18.34
C ILE A 294 18.51 -9.14 -18.96
N LEU A 295 17.45 -8.48 -18.49
CA LEU A 295 16.09 -8.64 -19.01
C LEU A 295 16.00 -8.28 -20.49
N LEU A 296 16.57 -7.15 -20.90
CA LEU A 296 16.55 -6.70 -22.29
C LEU A 296 17.51 -7.52 -23.16
N ASN A 297 18.70 -7.82 -22.66
CA ASN A 297 19.67 -8.63 -23.40
C ASN A 297 19.15 -10.05 -23.62
N SER A 298 18.55 -10.68 -22.61
CA SER A 298 18.01 -12.05 -22.73
C SER A 298 16.94 -12.15 -23.80
N ARG A 299 16.05 -11.16 -23.93
CA ARG A 299 14.98 -11.19 -24.94
C ARG A 299 15.46 -10.93 -26.36
N TYR A 300 16.42 -10.01 -26.53
CA TYR A 300 16.78 -9.48 -27.86
C TYR A 300 18.21 -9.85 -28.29
N TYR A 301 18.85 -10.84 -27.67
CA TYR A 301 20.23 -11.22 -27.99
C TYR A 301 20.43 -11.58 -29.47
N THR A 302 19.40 -12.11 -30.14
CA THR A 302 19.40 -12.46 -31.57
C THR A 302 19.21 -11.27 -32.51
N ARG A 303 18.77 -10.10 -32.00
CA ARG A 303 18.45 -8.89 -32.78
C ARG A 303 19.31 -7.70 -32.36
N PRO A 304 20.63 -7.69 -32.64
CA PRO A 304 21.55 -6.67 -32.15
C PRO A 304 21.20 -5.24 -32.57
N LYS A 305 20.61 -5.06 -33.77
CA LYS A 305 20.15 -3.77 -34.29
C LYS A 305 19.07 -3.11 -33.41
N LEU A 306 18.26 -3.90 -32.70
CA LEU A 306 17.26 -3.41 -31.75
C LEU A 306 17.81 -3.40 -30.32
N ARG A 307 18.52 -4.46 -29.94
CA ARG A 307 19.05 -4.65 -28.58
C ARG A 307 19.99 -3.54 -28.15
N THR A 308 21.02 -3.25 -28.97
CA THR A 308 22.07 -2.29 -28.58
C THR A 308 21.53 -0.87 -28.35
N PRO A 309 20.74 -0.26 -29.26
CA PRO A 309 20.19 1.07 -28.98
C PRO A 309 19.23 1.05 -27.79
N LEU A 310 18.42 0.01 -27.64
CA LEU A 310 17.52 -0.13 -26.48
C LEU A 310 18.29 -0.21 -25.17
N LEU A 311 19.38 -0.99 -25.10
CA LEU A 311 20.23 -1.08 -23.92
C LEU A 311 20.92 0.25 -23.62
N VAL A 312 21.45 0.95 -24.63
CA VAL A 312 22.09 2.26 -24.43
C VAL A 312 21.11 3.27 -23.87
N VAL A 313 19.90 3.35 -24.43
CA VAL A 313 18.87 4.28 -23.94
C VAL A 313 18.41 3.93 -22.54
N VAL A 314 18.04 2.66 -22.29
CA VAL A 314 17.52 2.25 -20.98
C VAL A 314 18.58 2.35 -19.90
N LEU A 315 19.80 1.83 -20.13
CA LEU A 315 20.88 1.91 -19.14
C LEU A 315 21.40 3.33 -18.97
N GLY A 316 21.34 4.17 -20.02
CA GLY A 316 21.64 5.61 -19.90
C GLY A 316 20.65 6.32 -18.98
N ILE A 317 19.34 6.12 -19.18
CA ILE A 317 18.29 6.72 -18.34
C ILE A 317 18.36 6.17 -16.91
N THR A 318 18.38 4.84 -16.74
CA THR A 318 18.43 4.24 -15.40
C THR A 318 19.75 4.55 -14.70
N GLY A 319 20.86 4.59 -15.43
CA GLY A 319 22.16 5.00 -14.90
C GLY A 319 22.17 6.47 -14.45
N TRP A 320 21.53 7.36 -15.21
CA TRP A 320 21.36 8.76 -14.81
C TRP A 320 20.47 8.89 -13.56
N ILE A 321 19.32 8.20 -13.52
CA ILE A 321 18.45 8.15 -12.32
C ILE A 321 19.23 7.59 -11.13
N TYR A 322 19.97 6.49 -11.29
CA TYR A 322 20.81 5.91 -10.26
C TYR A 322 21.83 6.92 -9.72
N LEU A 323 22.53 7.63 -10.61
CA LEU A 323 23.53 8.62 -10.21
C LEU A 323 22.89 9.80 -9.49
N SER A 324 21.72 10.27 -9.93
CA SER A 324 21.00 11.37 -9.27
C SER A 324 20.39 10.96 -7.93
N LEU A 325 19.95 9.71 -7.77
CA LEU A 325 19.43 9.23 -6.48
C LEU A 325 20.51 9.02 -5.41
N ILE A 326 21.78 8.84 -5.82
CA ILE A 326 22.91 8.62 -4.90
C ILE A 326 23.72 9.90 -4.69
N SER A 327 23.73 10.79 -5.68
CA SER A 327 24.38 12.10 -5.62
C SER A 327 23.56 12.99 -4.69
N GLU A 328 24.13 13.32 -3.53
CA GLU A 328 23.54 14.30 -2.62
C GLU A 328 24.61 15.36 -2.32
N VAL A 329 24.20 16.63 -2.35
CA VAL A 329 25.06 17.81 -2.19
C VAL A 329 25.84 17.79 -0.85
N ASN A 330 25.37 17.06 0.15
CA ASN A 330 25.96 16.93 1.49
C ASN A 330 26.33 15.49 1.90
N SER A 331 26.40 14.54 0.96
CA SER A 331 26.81 13.17 1.27
C SER A 331 28.30 12.93 0.96
N PRO A 332 28.90 11.82 1.45
CA PRO A 332 30.27 11.44 1.09
C PRO A 332 30.47 11.16 -0.42
N ILE A 333 29.39 11.08 -1.20
CA ILE A 333 29.37 10.64 -2.60
C ILE A 333 28.73 11.73 -3.47
N HIS A 334 29.51 12.71 -3.89
CA HIS A 334 29.08 13.75 -4.84
C HIS A 334 29.59 13.42 -6.25
N ILE A 335 28.80 12.71 -7.04
CA ILE A 335 29.24 12.19 -8.36
C ILE A 335 28.78 13.10 -9.51
N LEU A 336 27.58 13.67 -9.47
CA LEU A 336 27.04 14.46 -10.57
C LEU A 336 27.35 15.96 -10.41
N PRO A 337 27.73 16.66 -11.49
CA PRO A 337 27.70 18.12 -11.51
C PRO A 337 26.25 18.60 -11.34
N GLY A 338 26.02 19.68 -10.58
CA GLY A 338 24.66 20.15 -10.24
C GLY A 338 23.75 20.54 -11.43
N PHE A 339 24.26 20.63 -12.66
CA PHE A 339 23.42 20.81 -13.86
C PHE A 339 22.86 19.49 -14.43
N LEU A 340 23.43 18.34 -14.04
CA LEU A 340 22.94 17.00 -14.38
C LEU A 340 22.21 16.33 -13.22
N ASP A 341 22.30 16.89 -12.01
CA ASP A 341 21.60 16.38 -10.85
C ASP A 341 20.17 16.94 -10.84
N GLY A 342 19.25 16.16 -11.42
CA GLY A 342 17.86 16.59 -11.65
C GLY A 342 16.94 16.38 -10.45
N PHE A 343 17.37 15.61 -9.45
CA PHE A 343 16.57 15.24 -8.28
C PHE A 343 17.39 15.40 -7.00
N ASP A 344 16.96 16.30 -6.10
CA ASP A 344 17.50 16.37 -4.74
C ASP A 344 16.58 15.55 -3.81
N VAL A 345 16.97 14.30 -3.54
CA VAL A 345 16.21 13.43 -2.63
C VAL A 345 16.70 13.66 -1.20
N PRO A 346 15.83 14.07 -0.26
CA PRO A 346 16.21 14.22 1.14
C PRO A 346 16.89 12.96 1.69
N SER A 347 18.03 13.12 2.37
CA SER A 347 18.81 12.01 2.96
C SER A 347 17.96 11.05 3.80
N GLY A 348 17.03 11.57 4.60
CA GLY A 348 16.12 10.73 5.40
C GLY A 348 15.29 9.76 4.55
N ILE A 349 14.80 10.21 3.39
CA ILE A 349 14.04 9.38 2.45
C ILE A 349 14.94 8.32 1.83
N LEU A 350 16.15 8.70 1.39
CA LEU A 350 17.12 7.76 0.80
C LEU A 350 17.51 6.66 1.80
N VAL A 351 17.85 7.05 3.03
CA VAL A 351 18.22 6.12 4.12
C VAL A 351 17.10 5.12 4.39
N VAL A 352 15.86 5.60 4.53
CA VAL A 352 14.70 4.73 4.75
C VAL A 352 14.50 3.79 3.57
N PHE A 353 14.54 4.32 2.34
CA PHE A 353 14.36 3.54 1.12
C PHE A 353 15.39 2.41 1.00
N VAL A 354 16.68 2.72 1.17
CA VAL A 354 17.79 1.76 1.07
C VAL A 354 17.67 0.70 2.16
N SER A 355 17.27 1.09 3.37
CA SER A 355 17.01 0.16 4.47
C SER A 355 15.88 -0.83 4.13
N VAL A 356 14.78 -0.36 3.52
CA VAL A 356 13.71 -1.25 3.01
C VAL A 356 14.24 -2.22 1.97
N VAL A 357 14.99 -1.73 0.98
CA VAL A 357 15.52 -2.59 -0.09
C VAL A 357 16.43 -3.65 0.50
N PHE A 358 17.37 -3.27 1.36
CA PHE A 358 18.31 -4.20 1.97
C PHE A 358 17.62 -5.28 2.80
N VAL A 359 16.67 -4.90 3.63
CA VAL A 359 15.98 -5.81 4.55
C VAL A 359 15.03 -6.75 3.82
N ASN A 360 14.34 -6.29 2.76
CA ASN A 360 13.39 -7.11 2.03
C ASN A 360 14.05 -8.03 0.98
N SER A 361 15.16 -7.62 0.37
CA SER A 361 15.81 -8.36 -0.73
C SER A 361 16.12 -9.83 -0.42
N PRO A 362 16.67 -10.21 0.76
CA PRO A 362 16.93 -11.61 1.11
C PRO A 362 15.66 -12.48 1.15
N THR A 363 14.54 -11.89 1.58
CA THR A 363 13.28 -12.62 1.66
C THR A 363 12.71 -12.88 0.26
N VAL A 364 12.77 -11.88 -0.62
CA VAL A 364 12.38 -12.03 -2.04
C VAL A 364 13.30 -13.03 -2.73
N PHE A 365 14.63 -12.93 -2.52
CA PHE A 365 15.61 -13.90 -3.00
C PHE A 365 15.20 -15.34 -2.65
N ARG A 366 14.84 -15.60 -1.39
CA ARG A 366 14.48 -16.93 -0.90
C ARG A 366 13.25 -17.49 -1.61
N ILE A 367 12.23 -16.66 -1.85
CA ILE A 367 11.01 -17.06 -2.55
C ILE A 367 11.29 -17.35 -4.02
N VAL A 368 11.95 -16.42 -4.72
CA VAL A 368 12.27 -16.58 -6.14
C VAL A 368 13.15 -17.81 -6.36
N ARG A 369 14.15 -18.02 -5.50
CA ARG A 369 15.00 -19.22 -5.49
C ARG A 369 14.18 -20.49 -5.32
N GLY A 370 13.26 -20.52 -4.35
CA GLY A 370 12.39 -21.67 -4.09
C GLY A 370 11.50 -22.01 -5.30
N LEU A 371 10.88 -20.99 -5.90
CA LEU A 371 10.06 -21.15 -7.10
C LEU A 371 10.90 -21.61 -8.30
N ALA A 372 12.11 -21.09 -8.46
CA ALA A 372 13.01 -21.52 -9.53
C ALA A 372 13.46 -22.98 -9.36
N LEU A 373 13.70 -23.45 -8.14
CA LEU A 373 14.04 -24.84 -7.85
C LEU A 373 12.90 -25.81 -8.21
N ASP A 374 11.64 -25.42 -7.98
CA ASP A 374 10.48 -26.21 -8.39
C ASP A 374 10.29 -26.17 -9.91
N ILE A 375 10.19 -24.97 -10.48
CA ILE A 375 9.80 -24.76 -11.88
C ILE A 375 10.86 -25.28 -12.87
N LYS A 376 12.15 -25.26 -12.52
CA LYS A 376 13.20 -25.75 -13.43
C LYS A 376 13.09 -27.24 -13.78
N THR A 377 12.30 -28.00 -13.01
CA THR A 377 12.08 -29.44 -13.23
C THR A 377 10.96 -29.74 -14.23
N ARG A 378 10.25 -28.72 -14.74
CA ARG A 378 9.10 -28.88 -15.63
C ARG A 378 9.53 -29.11 -17.09
N ASP A 379 8.76 -29.91 -17.82
CA ASP A 379 9.08 -30.33 -19.20
C ASP A 379 9.28 -29.18 -20.19
N TYR A 380 8.55 -28.07 -20.04
CA TYR A 380 8.72 -26.90 -20.91
C TYR A 380 10.09 -26.23 -20.75
N VAL A 381 10.71 -26.34 -19.57
CA VAL A 381 12.08 -25.85 -19.33
C VAL A 381 13.08 -26.73 -20.07
N ALA A 382 12.92 -28.07 -19.99
CA ALA A 382 13.74 -29.00 -20.75
C ALA A 382 13.58 -28.79 -22.25
N ALA A 383 12.36 -28.59 -22.74
CA ALA A 383 12.09 -28.26 -24.14
C ALA A 383 12.83 -26.99 -24.58
N ALA A 384 12.80 -25.91 -23.78
CA ALA A 384 13.55 -24.69 -24.08
C ALA A 384 15.07 -24.92 -24.14
N GLN A 385 15.62 -25.76 -23.26
CA GLN A 385 17.04 -26.15 -23.30
C GLN A 385 17.37 -26.92 -24.58
N THR A 386 16.50 -27.83 -25.04
CA THR A 386 16.71 -28.56 -26.30
C THR A 386 16.68 -27.65 -27.55
N ARG A 387 15.96 -26.52 -27.48
CA ARG A 387 16.00 -25.49 -28.54
C ARG A 387 17.31 -24.69 -28.55
N GLY A 388 18.16 -24.85 -27.53
CA GLY A 388 19.41 -24.11 -27.38
C GLY A 388 19.23 -22.69 -26.83
N GLU A 389 18.13 -22.43 -26.12
CA GLU A 389 17.89 -21.12 -25.49
C GLU A 389 18.93 -20.84 -24.39
N GLY A 390 19.36 -19.58 -24.29
CA GLY A 390 20.34 -19.17 -23.29
C GLY A 390 19.81 -19.29 -21.85
N PRO A 391 20.66 -19.51 -20.83
CA PRO A 391 20.21 -19.66 -19.44
C PRO A 391 19.38 -18.48 -18.91
N TRP A 392 19.78 -17.24 -19.23
CA TRP A 392 19.03 -16.03 -18.85
C TRP A 392 17.69 -15.94 -19.56
N TYR A 393 17.60 -16.43 -20.79
CA TYR A 393 16.32 -16.52 -21.50
C TYR A 393 15.39 -17.48 -20.77
N ILE A 394 15.87 -18.69 -20.46
CA ILE A 394 15.10 -19.69 -19.73
C ILE A 394 14.65 -19.15 -18.36
N MET A 395 15.55 -18.56 -17.58
CA MET A 395 15.21 -18.05 -16.25
C MET A 395 14.17 -16.91 -16.28
N LEU A 396 14.29 -15.95 -17.20
CA LEU A 396 13.41 -14.76 -17.22
C LEU A 396 12.16 -14.91 -18.08
N TRP A 397 12.19 -15.76 -19.10
CA TRP A 397 11.11 -15.89 -20.09
C TRP A 397 10.41 -17.24 -20.08
N GLU A 398 10.98 -18.27 -19.45
CA GLU A 398 10.32 -19.57 -19.26
C GLU A 398 9.98 -19.81 -17.78
N ILE A 399 10.88 -19.53 -16.83
CA ILE A 399 10.66 -19.78 -15.40
C ILE A 399 9.83 -18.65 -14.76
N LEU A 400 10.32 -17.40 -14.84
CA LEU A 400 9.72 -16.27 -14.13
C LEU A 400 8.25 -15.99 -14.52
N PRO A 401 7.82 -16.09 -15.80
CA PRO A 401 6.41 -15.88 -16.15
C PRO A 401 5.48 -16.95 -15.57
N ASN A 402 5.97 -18.17 -15.35
CA ASN A 402 5.23 -19.24 -14.69
C ASN A 402 5.22 -19.08 -13.16
N ALA A 403 6.16 -18.32 -12.60
CA ALA A 403 6.18 -17.92 -11.19
C ALA A 403 5.34 -16.66 -10.88
N ARG A 404 4.75 -16.01 -11.89
CA ARG A 404 4.12 -14.68 -11.75
C ARG A 404 3.00 -14.62 -10.71
N GLY A 405 2.19 -15.67 -10.59
CA GLY A 405 1.04 -15.70 -9.67
C GLY A 405 1.50 -15.54 -8.22
N PRO A 406 2.30 -16.50 -7.70
CA PRO A 406 2.88 -16.39 -6.36
C PRO A 406 3.70 -15.11 -6.14
N LEU A 407 4.46 -14.65 -7.14
CA LEU A 407 5.29 -13.44 -7.01
C LEU A 407 4.46 -12.15 -6.92
N ILE A 408 3.34 -12.04 -7.66
CA ILE A 408 2.46 -10.87 -7.57
C ILE A 408 1.76 -10.82 -6.22
N VAL A 409 1.31 -11.97 -5.70
CA VAL A 409 0.71 -12.07 -4.36
C VAL A 409 1.71 -11.65 -3.29
N ASP A 410 2.93 -12.19 -3.34
CA ASP A 410 4.00 -11.84 -2.41
C ASP A 410 4.42 -10.36 -2.54
N PHE A 411 4.44 -9.81 -3.76
CA PHE A 411 4.71 -8.38 -3.99
C PHE A 411 3.68 -7.51 -3.26
N CYS A 412 2.39 -7.83 -3.39
CA CYS A 412 1.32 -7.08 -2.75
C CYS A 412 1.40 -7.13 -1.22
N LEU A 413 1.62 -8.31 -0.63
CA LEU A 413 1.80 -8.47 0.81
C LEU A 413 3.01 -7.69 1.34
N ARG A 414 4.10 -7.65 0.58
CA ARG A 414 5.33 -6.94 0.98
C ARG A 414 5.18 -5.43 0.98
N ILE A 415 4.37 -4.87 0.08
CA ILE A 415 4.02 -3.45 0.18
C ILE A 415 3.34 -3.21 1.53
N GLY A 416 2.40 -4.08 1.95
CA GLY A 416 1.72 -3.97 3.24
C GLY A 416 2.68 -4.03 4.44
N TYR A 417 3.60 -5.00 4.44
CA TYR A 417 4.62 -5.10 5.49
C TYR A 417 5.57 -3.90 5.50
N THR A 418 5.94 -3.40 4.33
CA THR A 418 6.78 -2.21 4.20
C THR A 418 6.05 -0.96 4.70
N THR A 419 4.76 -0.82 4.42
CA THR A 419 3.92 0.26 4.98
C THR A 419 3.86 0.21 6.50
N ILE A 420 3.67 -0.97 7.09
CA ILE A 420 3.70 -1.14 8.55
C ILE A 420 5.06 -0.73 9.11
N LEU A 421 6.13 -1.14 8.44
CA LEU A 421 7.50 -0.84 8.84
C LEU A 421 7.77 0.66 8.81
N LEU A 422 7.40 1.36 7.74
CA LEU A 422 7.49 2.82 7.64
C LEU A 422 6.72 3.52 8.76
N GLY A 423 5.48 3.11 9.00
CA GLY A 423 4.68 3.66 10.10
C GLY A 423 5.30 3.38 11.47
N THR A 424 5.92 2.22 11.66
CA THR A 424 6.63 1.87 12.91
C THR A 424 7.85 2.76 13.13
N LEU A 425 8.61 3.07 12.09
CA LEU A 425 9.80 3.92 12.18
C LEU A 425 9.45 5.37 12.46
N GLY A 426 8.47 5.91 11.72
CA GLY A 426 7.90 7.21 12.02
C GLY A 426 7.38 7.28 13.45
N PHE A 427 6.73 6.20 13.93
CA PHE A 427 6.27 6.13 15.32
C PHE A 427 7.42 6.18 16.35
N PHE A 428 8.59 5.63 16.02
CA PHE A 428 9.79 5.77 16.84
C PHE A 428 10.58 7.06 16.57
N GLY A 429 10.14 7.90 15.64
CA GLY A 429 10.79 9.17 15.28
C GLY A 429 12.10 8.98 14.51
N LEU A 430 12.19 7.93 13.68
CA LEU A 430 13.40 7.58 12.93
C LEU A 430 13.17 7.68 11.42
N GLY A 431 14.24 8.02 10.70
CA GLY A 431 14.26 8.04 9.24
C GLY A 431 13.83 9.38 8.66
N LEU A 432 12.55 9.75 8.81
CA LEU A 432 12.01 11.00 8.28
C LEU A 432 12.11 12.16 9.27
N PRO A 433 12.13 13.42 8.80
CA PRO A 433 12.12 14.59 9.68
C PRO A 433 10.92 14.60 10.64
N PRO A 434 11.09 15.01 11.92
CA PRO A 434 10.02 14.99 12.93
C PRO A 434 8.76 15.77 12.55
N GLU A 435 8.90 16.83 11.75
CA GLU A 435 7.81 17.67 11.28
C GLU A 435 6.98 17.02 10.15
N SER A 436 7.56 16.04 9.45
CA SER A 436 6.95 15.45 8.25
C SER A 436 5.56 14.87 8.53
N PRO A 437 4.63 14.91 7.56
CA PRO A 437 3.26 14.42 7.75
C PRO A 437 3.14 12.90 7.69
N ASP A 438 4.20 12.14 7.98
CA ASP A 438 4.10 10.69 7.94
C ASP A 438 3.13 10.16 9.03
N TRP A 439 2.43 9.07 8.71
CA TRP A 439 1.42 8.52 9.61
C TRP A 439 2.03 8.05 10.93
N GLY A 440 3.26 7.54 10.92
CA GLY A 440 3.92 7.03 12.12
C GLY A 440 4.17 8.11 13.15
N THR A 441 4.85 9.19 12.75
CA THR A 441 5.15 10.33 13.64
C THR A 441 3.87 10.99 14.12
N THR A 442 2.88 11.16 13.25
CA THR A 442 1.60 11.77 13.60
C THR A 442 0.84 10.94 14.65
N ILE A 443 0.87 9.60 14.54
CA ILE A 443 0.32 8.71 15.58
C ILE A 443 1.11 8.85 16.89
N ASN A 444 2.44 8.91 16.84
CA ASN A 444 3.29 9.05 18.02
C ASN A 444 3.10 10.40 18.73
N ASP A 445 2.92 11.48 18.00
CA ASP A 445 2.63 12.81 18.55
C ASP A 445 1.27 12.83 19.25
N GLY A 446 0.25 12.25 18.61
CA GLY A 446 -1.11 12.18 19.15
C GLY A 446 -1.26 11.22 20.34
N ARG A 447 -0.41 10.19 20.46
CA ARG A 447 -0.59 9.12 21.47
C ARG A 447 -0.60 9.62 22.91
N ARG A 448 0.15 10.70 23.19
CA ARG A 448 0.28 11.27 24.54
C ARG A 448 -1.04 11.87 25.02
N LEU A 449 -1.94 12.20 24.11
CA LEU A 449 -3.23 12.84 24.39
C LEU A 449 -4.42 11.91 24.21
N LEU A 450 -4.22 10.63 23.87
CA LEU A 450 -5.31 9.69 23.56
C LEU A 450 -6.40 9.60 24.64
N SER A 451 -6.03 9.73 25.92
CA SER A 451 -6.98 9.69 27.03
C SER A 451 -7.87 10.93 27.15
N ILE A 452 -7.50 12.03 26.49
CA ILE A 452 -8.19 13.32 26.54
C ILE A 452 -8.77 13.67 25.16
N TYR A 453 -7.93 13.66 24.14
CA TYR A 453 -8.23 13.97 22.75
C TYR A 453 -7.77 12.82 21.85
N PRO A 454 -8.68 11.92 21.45
CA PRO A 454 -8.31 10.78 20.59
C PRO A 454 -8.16 11.17 19.12
N HIS A 455 -8.75 12.30 18.69
CA HIS A 455 -8.80 12.71 17.29
C HIS A 455 -7.44 12.97 16.61
N PRO A 456 -6.33 13.35 17.28
CA PRO A 456 -5.06 13.53 16.57
C PRO A 456 -4.40 12.22 16.10
N ALA A 457 -4.62 11.12 16.84
CA ALA A 457 -3.97 9.84 16.55
C ALA A 457 -4.84 8.89 15.72
N LEU A 458 -6.17 8.97 15.83
CA LEU A 458 -7.08 8.02 15.17
C LEU A 458 -7.09 8.11 13.64
N PRO A 459 -7.19 9.29 12.99
CA PRO A 459 -7.22 9.39 11.54
C PRO A 459 -6.00 8.78 10.83
N PRO A 460 -4.74 9.11 11.17
CA PRO A 460 -3.59 8.46 10.53
C PRO A 460 -3.51 6.96 10.85
N ALA A 461 -3.96 6.52 12.03
CA ALA A 461 -4.02 5.09 12.36
C ALA A 461 -5.05 4.34 11.49
N VAL A 462 -6.22 4.93 11.26
CA VAL A 462 -7.26 4.38 10.37
C VAL A 462 -6.76 4.37 8.91
N ALA A 463 -6.04 5.41 8.49
CA ALA A 463 -5.45 5.47 7.16
C ALA A 463 -4.44 4.33 6.93
N LEU A 464 -3.50 4.15 7.87
CA LEU A 464 -2.53 3.06 7.84
C LEU A 464 -3.21 1.68 7.88
N LEU A 465 -4.19 1.49 8.77
CA LEU A 465 -4.94 0.25 8.90
C LEU A 465 -5.67 -0.11 7.59
N THR A 466 -6.40 0.83 7.00
CA THR A 466 -7.22 0.59 5.81
C THR A 466 -6.36 0.32 4.57
N LEU A 467 -5.22 0.99 4.43
CA LEU A 467 -4.27 0.69 3.34
C LEU A 467 -3.70 -0.73 3.48
N VAL A 468 -3.20 -1.08 4.66
CA VAL A 468 -2.60 -2.40 4.92
C VAL A 468 -3.64 -3.52 4.75
N LEU A 469 -4.85 -3.31 5.27
CA LEU A 469 -5.96 -4.23 5.06
C LEU A 469 -6.28 -4.37 3.56
N GLY A 470 -6.33 -3.25 2.83
CA GLY A 470 -6.53 -3.24 1.39
C GLY A 470 -5.51 -4.10 0.64
N LEU A 471 -4.22 -3.96 0.98
CA LEU A 471 -3.14 -4.74 0.37
C LEU A 471 -3.26 -6.24 0.70
N ASN A 472 -3.60 -6.59 1.94
CA ASN A 472 -3.80 -8.00 2.31
C ASN A 472 -4.98 -8.63 1.57
N LEU A 473 -6.13 -7.94 1.53
CA LEU A 473 -7.32 -8.42 0.81
C LEU A 473 -7.07 -8.51 -0.71
N LEU A 474 -6.33 -7.54 -1.27
CA LEU A 474 -5.93 -7.57 -2.68
C LEU A 474 -5.04 -8.79 -2.98
N ALA A 475 -4.06 -9.08 -2.12
CA ALA A 475 -3.21 -10.26 -2.24
C ALA A 475 -4.00 -11.57 -2.11
N ASP A 476 -4.93 -11.65 -1.16
CA ASP A 476 -5.79 -12.84 -0.98
C ASP A 476 -6.71 -13.07 -2.18
N GLY A 477 -7.31 -12.01 -2.73
CA GLY A 477 -8.12 -12.10 -3.95
C GLY A 477 -7.30 -12.57 -5.16
N LEU A 478 -6.07 -12.05 -5.33
CA LEU A 478 -5.17 -12.50 -6.39
C LEU A 478 -4.74 -13.96 -6.20
N ARG A 479 -4.49 -14.36 -4.95
CA ARG A 479 -4.11 -15.74 -4.60
C ARG A 479 -5.24 -16.71 -4.92
N GLU A 480 -6.47 -16.39 -4.51
CA GLU A 480 -7.65 -17.21 -4.77
C GLU A 480 -7.82 -17.50 -6.26
N GLU A 481 -7.70 -16.47 -7.10
CA GLU A 481 -7.81 -16.60 -8.55
C GLU A 481 -6.62 -17.33 -9.17
N SER A 482 -5.40 -17.14 -8.64
CA SER A 482 -4.22 -17.85 -9.11
C SER A 482 -4.24 -19.36 -8.83
N LEU A 483 -5.04 -19.83 -7.87
CA LEU A 483 -5.22 -21.25 -7.55
C LEU A 483 -6.31 -21.91 -8.39
N LYS A 484 -7.19 -21.12 -9.03
CA LYS A 484 -8.23 -21.61 -9.94
C LYS A 484 -7.71 -21.83 -11.37
N ASP A 485 -6.56 -21.25 -11.68
CA ASP A 485 -5.80 -21.39 -12.93
C ASP A 485 -4.82 -22.56 -12.87
#